data_AF-A0AA39N9U3-F1
#
_entry.id   AF-A0AA39N9U3-F1
#
_cell.length_a   1.000
_cell.length_b   1.000
_cell.length_c   1.000
_cell.angle_alpha   90.00
_cell.angle_beta   90.00
_cell.angle_gamma   90.00
#
_symmetry.space_group_name_H-M   'P 1'
#
loop_
_entity.id
_entity.type
_entity.pdbx_description
1 polymer ?
#
loop_
_entity_poly.entity_id
_entity_poly.type
_entity_poly.pdbx_seq_one_letter_code
_entity_poly.pdbx_strand_id
1 'polypeptide(L)' 'MGIIDGLVYRKYDIIDKQKFWQADTRPVHFRAPGRPVKLRLFYGTFIFTAAYGVYGAASLILGKK' A
#
# COMPACT_ATOMS: atom_id res chain seq x y z
N MET A 1 16.86 9.01 2.52
CA MET A 1 17.69 8.40 1.46
C MET A 1 18.88 7.76 2.15
N GLY A 2 18.74 6.50 2.54
CA GLY A 2 19.65 5.86 3.51
C GLY A 2 20.05 4.46 3.04
N ILE A 3 20.83 3.78 3.89
CA ILE A 3 21.43 2.44 3.74
C ILE A 3 20.50 1.39 3.07
N ILE A 4 19.18 1.56 3.22
CA ILE A 4 18.14 0.71 2.64
C ILE A 4 18.15 0.73 1.10
N ASP A 5 18.47 1.86 0.46
CA ASP A 5 18.48 1.94 -1.01
C ASP A 5 19.59 1.08 -1.63
N GLY A 6 20.74 0.98 -0.93
CA GLY A 6 21.88 0.18 -1.36
C GLY A 6 21.70 -1.34 -1.21
N LEU A 7 20.76 -1.78 -0.35
CA LEU A 7 20.43 -3.19 -0.15
C LEU A 7 19.20 -3.63 -0.96
N VAL A 8 18.23 -2.74 -1.19
CA VAL A 8 16.94 -3.07 -1.82
C VAL A 8 16.88 -2.66 -3.30
N TYR A 9 17.66 -1.66 -3.73
CA TYR A 9 17.65 -1.17 -5.12
C TYR A 9 18.99 -1.36 -5.83
N ARG A 10 19.79 -2.34 -5.40
CA ARG A 10 21.09 -2.61 -6.02
C ARG A 10 20.88 -3.17 -7.43
N LYS A 11 21.70 -2.73 -8.39
CA LYS A 11 21.67 -3.29 -9.76
C LYS A 11 22.17 -4.74 -9.70
N TYR A 12 21.44 -5.66 -10.33
CA TYR A 12 21.72 -7.12 -10.37
C TYR A 12 21.54 -7.90 -9.06
N ASP A 13 20.61 -7.50 -8.19
CA ASP A 13 20.28 -8.17 -6.91
C ASP A 13 19.07 -9.11 -6.97
N ILE A 14 18.73 -9.59 -8.17
CA ILE A 14 17.47 -10.33 -8.42
C ILE A 14 17.36 -11.57 -7.54
N ILE A 15 18.46 -12.33 -7.39
CA ILE A 15 18.49 -13.55 -6.56
C ILE A 15 18.32 -13.21 -5.07
N ASP A 16 18.93 -12.13 -4.59
CA ASP A 16 18.80 -11.71 -3.20
C ASP A 16 17.41 -11.19 -2.88
N LYS A 17 16.79 -10.48 -3.83
CA LYS A 17 15.36 -10.14 -3.76
C LYS A 17 14.50 -11.38 -3.72
N GLN A 18 14.73 -12.36 -4.59
CA GLN A 18 13.96 -13.61 -4.57
C GLN A 18 14.04 -14.28 -3.20
N LYS A 19 15.24 -14.41 -2.63
CA LYS A 19 15.44 -14.94 -1.27
C LYS A 19 14.68 -14.12 -0.22
N PHE A 20 14.78 -12.79 -0.26
CA PHE A 20 14.07 -11.90 0.66
C PHE A 20 12.55 -12.06 0.58
N TRP A 21 11.99 -12.09 -0.63
CA TRP A 21 10.54 -12.21 -0.86
C TRP A 21 10.01 -13.62 -0.60
N GLN A 22 10.83 -14.66 -0.76
CA GLN A 22 10.46 -16.06 -0.51
C GLN A 22 10.65 -16.49 0.95
N ALA A 23 11.59 -15.88 1.68
CA ALA A 23 11.82 -16.17 3.10
C ALA A 23 10.70 -15.66 4.02
N ASP A 24 9.92 -14.67 3.56
CA ASP A 24 8.84 -14.07 4.33
C ASP A 24 7.48 -14.75 4.05
N THR A 25 6.90 -15.35 5.09
CA THR A 25 5.59 -16.04 5.03
C THR A 25 4.40 -15.08 5.05
N ARG A 26 4.60 -13.79 5.34
CA ARG A 26 3.53 -12.79 5.34
C ARG A 26 2.90 -12.65 3.95
N PRO A 27 1.69 -12.08 3.82
CA PRO A 27 1.12 -11.78 2.52
C PRO A 27 2.05 -10.87 1.70
N VAL A 28 2.11 -11.07 0.38
CA VAL A 28 3.05 -10.36 -0.52
C VAL A 28 3.01 -8.85 -0.32
N HIS A 29 1.83 -8.26 -0.13
CA HIS A 29 1.70 -6.81 0.06
C HIS A 29 2.34 -6.28 1.36
N PHE A 30 2.64 -7.12 2.35
CA PHE A 30 3.31 -6.76 3.60
C PHE A 30 4.81 -7.04 3.64
N ARG A 31 5.37 -7.78 2.67
CA ARG A 31 6.75 -8.29 2.77
C ARG A 31 7.83 -7.21 2.63
N ALA A 32 7.56 -6.14 1.89
CA ALA A 32 8.56 -5.08 1.69
C ALA A 32 8.69 -4.12 2.91
N PRO A 33 9.90 -3.59 3.17
CA PRO A 33 10.11 -2.60 4.23
C PRO A 33 9.18 -1.40 4.07
N GLY A 34 8.57 -0.95 5.17
CA GLY A 34 7.67 0.20 5.17
C GLY A 34 6.31 -0.03 4.48
N ARG A 35 6.03 -1.21 3.91
CA ARG A 35 4.69 -1.53 3.37
C ARG A 35 3.56 -1.45 4.38
N PRO A 36 3.71 -1.84 5.66
CA PRO A 36 2.63 -1.72 6.63
C PRO A 36 2.10 -0.28 6.77
N VAL A 37 3.00 0.71 6.78
CA VAL A 37 2.63 2.13 6.87
C VAL A 37 1.90 2.57 5.59
N LYS A 38 2.44 2.21 4.41
CA LYS A 38 1.82 2.54 3.12
C LYS A 38 0.42 1.93 2.98
N LEU A 39 0.24 0.69 3.43
CA LEU A 39 -1.06 0.01 3.38
C LEU A 39 -2.07 0.63 4.35
N ARG A 40 -1.66 1.05 5.56
CA ARG A 40 -2.55 1.77 6.48
C ARG A 40 -3.06 3.07 5.88
N LEU A 41 -2.18 3.85 5.25
CA LEU A 41 -2.55 5.08 4.56
C LEU A 41 -3.50 4.80 3.38
N PHE A 42 -3.21 3.76 2.59
CA PHE A 42 -4.08 3.33 1.50
C PHE A 42 -5.47 2.94 2.01
N TYR A 43 -5.58 2.10 3.03
CA TYR A 43 -6.88 1.69 3.57
C TYR A 43 -7.66 2.87 4.14
N GLY A 44 -7.01 3.79 4.86
CA GLY A 44 -7.66 4.98 5.38
C GLY A 44 -8.23 5.88 4.27
N THR A 45 -7.42 6.18 3.26
CA THR A 45 -7.86 7.00 2.11
C THR A 45 -8.94 6.31 1.27
N PHE A 46 -8.84 5.00 1.08
CA PHE A 46 -9.85 4.21 0.38
C PHE A 46 -11.20 4.25 1.09
N ILE A 47 -11.24 3.95 2.40
CA ILE A 47 -12.49 3.94 3.18
C ILE A 47 -13.13 5.33 3.17
N PHE A 48 -12.33 6.38 3.39
CA PHE A 48 -12.83 7.75 3.35
C PHE A 48 -13.46 8.10 2.00
N THR A 49 -12.76 7.77 0.91
CA THR A 49 -13.23 8.06 -0.46
C THR A 49 -14.50 7.28 -0.79
N ALA A 50 -14.56 5.99 -0.41
CA ALA A 50 -15.75 5.16 -0.62
C ALA A 50 -16.96 5.70 0.17
N ALA A 51 -16.77 6.05 1.44
CA ALA A 51 -17.82 6.63 2.26
C ALA A 51 -18.31 7.99 1.70
N TYR A 52 -17.37 8.83 1.25
CA TYR A 52 -17.71 10.11 0.61
C TYR A 52 -18.47 9.91 -0.71
N GLY A 53 -18.09 8.91 -1.51
CA GLY A 53 -18.81 8.55 -2.73
C GLY A 53 -20.26 8.09 -2.46
N VAL A 54 -20.46 7.24 -1.45
CA VAL A 54 -21.81 6.82 -1.02
C VAL A 54 -22.62 8.00 -0.52
N TYR A 55 -22.02 8.87 0.31
CA TYR A 55 -22.66 10.11 0.77
C TYR A 55 -23.06 11.01 -0.40
N GLY A 56 -22.16 11.24 -1.35
CA GLY A 56 -22.44 12.03 -2.55
C GLY A 56 -23.58 11.45 -3.38
N ALA A 57 -23.59 10.13 -3.60
CA ALA A 57 -24.68 9.45 -4.30
C ALA A 57 -26.02 9.62 -3.57
N ALA A 58 -26.04 9.47 -2.24
CA ALA A 58 -27.24 9.68 -1.44
C ALA A 58 -27.73 11.14 -1.48
N SER A 59 -26.81 12.11 -1.41
CA SER A 59 -27.15 13.53 -1.50
C SER A 59 -27.77 13.88 -2.86
N LEU A 60 -27.24 13.33 -3.96
CA LEU A 60 -27.81 13.48 -5.30
C LEU A 60 -29.23 12.93 -5.39
N ILE A 61 -29.47 11.71 -4.86
CA ILE A 61 -30.81 11.09 -4.84
C ILE A 61 -31.80 11.94 -4.03
N LEU A 62 -31.34 12.52 -2.92
CA LEU A 62 -32.17 13.34 -2.03
C LEU A 62 -32.28 14.80 -2.49
N GLY A 63 -31.68 15.18 -3.63
CA GLY A 63 -31.68 16.56 -4.13
C GLY A 63 -30.96 17.56 -3.21
N LYS A 64 -30.08 17.07 -2.34
CA LYS A 64 -29.25 17.91 -1.45
C LYS A 64 -28.05 18.42 -2.25
N LYS A 65 -27.81 19.73 -2.17
CA LYS A 65 -26.64 20.38 -2.79
C LYS A 65 -25.37 20.07 -2.01
#